data_AF-A0A7J4PZH6-F1
#
_entry.id   AF-A0A7J4PZH6-F1
#
_cell.length_a   1.000
_cell.length_b   1.000
_cell.length_c   1.000
_cell.angle_alpha   90.00
_cell.angle_beta   90.00
_cell.angle_gamma   90.00
#
_symmetry.space_group_name_H-M   'P 1'
#
loop_
_entity.id
_entity.type
_entity.pdbx_description
1 polymer ?
#
loop_
_entity_poly.entity_id
_entity_poly.type
_entity_poly.pdbx_seq_one_letter_code
_entity_poly.pdbx_strand_id
1 'polypeptide(L)'
;PAAMLAGIGMMGSVLGAEMELDPIVQWSIAAVGGGGVAGTVQAGTVATRAVSTGTTGGLANPIVSVFEAIMAVIVTLLALLAPLLGLVLVIVGMAYAGKMIAKRKSKTSIPGSG
;
A
#
# COMPACT_ATOMS: atom_id res chain seq x y z
N PRO A 1 9.60 -4.74 14.68
CA PRO A 1 8.17 -4.57 15.04
C PRO A 1 7.85 -3.31 15.86
N ALA A 2 8.47 -3.09 17.02
CA ALA A 2 8.15 -1.94 17.88
C ALA A 2 8.33 -0.58 17.17
N ALA A 3 9.37 -0.43 16.35
CA ALA A 3 9.62 0.80 15.58
C ALA A 3 8.52 1.08 14.54
N MET A 4 8.03 0.04 13.84
CA MET A 4 6.89 0.17 12.94
C MET A 4 5.63 0.64 13.69
N LEU A 5 5.29 -0.01 14.81
CA LEU A 5 4.12 0.37 15.61
C LEU A 5 4.22 1.80 16.13
N ALA A 6 5.42 2.23 16.55
CA ALA A 6 5.67 3.62 16.96
C ALA A 6 5.50 4.61 15.79
N GLY A 7 5.99 4.26 14.59
CA GLY A 7 5.81 5.09 13.38
C GLY A 7 4.35 5.22 12.95
N ILE A 8 3.60 4.11 12.97
CA ILE A 8 2.15 4.09 12.73
C ILE A 8 1.44 4.93 13.79
N GLY A 9 1.77 4.72 15.07
CA GLY A 9 1.16 5.42 16.19
C GLY A 9 1.38 6.94 16.14
N MET A 10 2.62 7.39 15.87
CA MET A 10 2.92 8.83 15.72
C MET A 10 2.17 9.46 14.55
N MET A 11 2.16 8.81 13.38
CA MET A 11 1.46 9.37 12.23
C MET A 11 -0.06 9.36 12.45
N GLY A 12 -0.58 8.29 13.07
CA GLY A 12 -1.98 8.20 13.48
C GLY A 12 -2.35 9.30 14.47
N SER A 13 -1.52 9.58 15.47
CA SER A 13 -1.79 10.63 16.45
C SER A 13 -1.78 12.04 15.83
N VAL A 14 -0.84 12.32 14.93
CA VAL A 14 -0.77 13.63 14.23
C VAL A 14 -1.96 13.80 13.30
N LEU A 15 -2.30 12.77 12.51
CA LEU A 15 -3.45 12.83 11.61
C LEU A 15 -4.76 13.01 12.40
N GLY A 16 -4.94 12.33 13.53
CA GLY A 16 -6.14 12.48 14.35
C GLY A 16 -6.21 13.76 15.17
N ALA A 17 -5.07 14.42 15.44
CA ALA A 17 -5.04 15.71 16.14
C ALA A 17 -5.32 16.88 15.19
N GLU A 18 -4.82 16.80 13.95
CA GLU A 18 -4.83 17.90 12.99
C GLU A 18 -5.93 17.76 11.91
N MET A 19 -6.43 16.55 11.68
CA MET A 19 -7.42 16.26 10.65
C MET A 19 -8.57 15.40 11.18
N GLU A 20 -9.80 15.90 11.01
CA GLU A 20 -11.03 15.15 11.30
C GLU A 20 -11.31 14.11 10.20
N LEU A 21 -10.44 13.12 10.08
CA LEU A 21 -10.60 12.00 9.17
C LEU A 21 -11.43 10.89 9.83
N ASP A 22 -12.13 10.12 9.01
CA ASP A 22 -12.74 8.87 9.47
C ASP A 22 -11.63 7.94 10.03
N PRO A 23 -11.84 7.28 11.19
CA PRO A 23 -10.82 6.49 11.86
C PRO A 23 -10.19 5.42 10.95
N ILE A 24 -10.98 4.80 10.06
CA ILE A 24 -10.46 3.80 9.12
C ILE A 24 -9.48 4.42 8.13
N VAL A 25 -9.75 5.63 7.66
CA VAL A 25 -8.88 6.36 6.72
C VAL A 25 -7.61 6.81 7.42
N GLN A 26 -7.73 7.37 8.63
CA GLN A 26 -6.60 7.81 9.45
C GLN A 26 -5.61 6.66 9.71
N TRP A 27 -6.10 5.52 10.20
CA TRP A 27 -5.25 4.38 10.51
C TRP A 27 -4.69 3.70 9.26
N SER A 28 -5.42 3.73 8.14
CA SER A 28 -4.90 3.24 6.85
C SER A 28 -3.73 4.08 6.35
N ILE A 29 -3.85 5.40 6.38
CA ILE A 29 -2.76 6.31 5.98
C ILE A 29 -1.59 6.20 6.94
N ALA A 30 -1.85 6.14 8.25
CA ALA A 30 -0.82 5.98 9.27
C ALA A 30 -0.08 4.63 9.15
N ALA A 31 -0.80 3.55 8.85
CA ALA A 31 -0.22 2.23 8.61
C ALA A 31 0.72 2.23 7.40
N VAL A 32 0.28 2.83 6.29
CA VAL A 32 1.05 2.85 5.04
C VAL A 32 2.23 3.82 5.14
N GLY A 33 2.00 5.06 5.57
CA GLY A 33 3.05 6.08 5.68
C GLY A 33 4.01 5.79 6.84
N GLY A 34 3.48 5.78 8.07
CA GLY A 34 4.27 5.61 9.29
C GLY A 34 4.87 4.22 9.42
N GLY A 35 4.10 3.18 9.09
CA GLY A 35 4.57 1.79 9.11
C GLY A 35 5.56 1.47 7.99
N GLY A 36 5.33 2.01 6.78
CA GLY A 36 6.23 1.83 5.64
C GLY A 36 7.61 2.44 5.87
N VAL A 37 7.67 3.70 6.30
CA VAL A 37 8.94 4.41 6.56
C VAL A 37 9.71 3.76 7.71
N ALA A 38 9.06 3.53 8.86
CA ALA A 38 9.72 2.88 9.99
C ALA A 38 10.13 1.43 9.69
N GLY A 39 9.36 0.74 8.84
CA GLY A 39 9.64 -0.61 8.41
C GLY A 39 10.89 -0.73 7.55
N THR A 40 11.07 0.16 6.58
CA THR A 40 12.27 0.19 5.73
C THR A 40 13.53 0.52 6.53
N VAL A 41 13.47 1.49 7.44
CA VAL A 41 14.60 1.87 8.31
C VAL A 41 14.96 0.74 9.28
N GLN A 42 13.95 0.11 9.89
CA GLN A 42 14.16 -1.04 10.77
C GLN A 42 14.76 -2.23 10.01
N ALA A 43 14.27 -2.52 8.80
CA ALA A 43 14.82 -3.57 7.95
C ALA A 43 16.28 -3.27 7.55
N GLY A 44 16.59 -2.03 7.17
CA GLY A 44 17.97 -1.62 6.89
C GLY A 44 18.89 -1.79 8.10
N THR A 45 18.43 -1.43 9.29
CA THR A 45 19.19 -1.62 10.54
C THR A 45 19.44 -3.10 10.84
N VAL A 46 18.44 -3.95 10.63
CA VAL A 46 18.55 -5.40 10.80
C VAL A 46 19.52 -5.99 9.77
N ALA A 47 19.45 -5.54 8.52
CA ALA A 47 20.37 -5.94 7.46
C ALA A 47 21.82 -5.53 7.79
N THR A 48 22.04 -4.30 8.25
CA THR A 48 23.37 -3.84 8.68
C THR A 48 23.91 -4.66 9.85
N ARG A 49 23.06 -5.01 10.82
CA ARG A 49 23.45 -5.92 11.92
C ARG A 49 23.75 -7.32 11.42
N ALA A 50 22.98 -7.83 10.46
CA ALA A 50 23.19 -9.14 9.84
C ALA A 50 24.49 -9.19 9.02
N VAL A 51 24.86 -8.10 8.35
CA VAL A 51 26.17 -7.95 7.70
C VAL A 51 27.28 -7.97 8.76
N SER A 52 27.12 -7.20 9.85
CA SER A 52 28.10 -7.15 10.94
C SER A 52 28.30 -8.51 11.64
N THR A 53 27.23 -9.29 11.85
CA THR A 53 27.32 -10.65 12.42
C THR A 53 27.79 -11.68 11.40
N GLY A 54 27.47 -11.49 10.12
CA GLY A 54 27.98 -12.28 9.02
C GLY A 54 29.50 -12.15 8.87
N THR A 55 30.02 -10.92 8.92
CA THR A 55 31.46 -10.65 8.83
C THR A 55 32.27 -11.27 9.97
N THR A 56 31.64 -11.66 11.08
CA THR A 56 32.28 -12.32 12.23
C THR A 56 32.13 -13.86 12.26
N GLY A 57 31.70 -14.52 11.16
CA GLY A 57 31.92 -15.97 10.97
C GLY A 57 30.69 -16.90 10.92
N GLY A 58 29.53 -16.47 10.39
CA GLY A 58 28.30 -17.30 10.33
C GLY A 58 27.51 -17.19 9.02
N LEU A 59 28.18 -17.05 7.88
CA LEU A 59 27.67 -16.48 6.62
C LEU A 59 26.62 -17.27 5.82
N ALA A 60 26.37 -18.55 6.11
CA ALA A 60 25.44 -19.34 5.30
C ALA A 60 23.96 -18.94 5.49
N ASN A 61 23.55 -18.62 6.72
CA ASN A 61 22.16 -18.30 7.07
C ASN A 61 21.74 -16.83 6.76
N PRO A 62 22.62 -15.82 6.92
CA PRO A 62 22.29 -14.42 6.62
C PRO A 62 22.07 -14.13 5.14
N ILE A 63 22.79 -14.81 4.23
CA ILE A 63 22.66 -14.57 2.78
C ILE A 63 21.25 -14.95 2.29
N VAL A 64 20.78 -16.14 2.68
CA VAL A 64 19.43 -16.61 2.33
C VAL A 64 18.38 -15.73 2.99
N SER A 65 18.56 -15.38 4.26
CA SER A 65 17.64 -14.55 5.01
C SER A 65 17.53 -13.10 4.48
N VAL A 66 18.62 -12.51 3.98
CA VAL A 66 18.59 -11.19 3.32
C VAL A 66 17.84 -11.27 1.99
N PHE A 67 18.05 -12.33 1.21
CA PHE A 67 17.33 -12.54 -0.03
C PHE A 67 15.83 -12.70 0.20
N GLU A 68 15.43 -13.52 1.17
CA GLU A 68 14.04 -13.67 1.59
C GLU A 68 13.46 -12.35 2.11
N ALA A 69 14.22 -11.57 2.89
CA ALA A 69 13.76 -10.27 3.39
C ALA A 69 13.53 -9.26 2.26
N ILE A 70 14.43 -9.20 1.28
CA ILE A 70 14.28 -8.33 0.10
C ILE A 70 13.03 -8.75 -0.69
N MET A 71 12.87 -10.04 -0.97
CA MET A 71 11.70 -10.56 -1.66
C MET A 71 10.41 -10.29 -0.88
N ALA A 72 10.41 -10.47 0.44
CA ALA A 72 9.26 -10.20 1.29
C ALA A 72 8.88 -8.71 1.28
N VAL A 73 9.86 -7.80 1.27
CA VAL A 73 9.61 -6.35 1.15
C VAL A 73 9.01 -6.03 -0.21
N ILE A 74 9.55 -6.59 -1.31
CA ILE A 74 9.01 -6.37 -2.66
C ILE A 74 7.57 -6.89 -2.76
N VAL A 75 7.32 -8.10 -2.29
CA VAL A 75 5.97 -8.70 -2.28
C VAL A 75 5.02 -7.90 -1.40
N THR A 76 5.49 -7.38 -0.26
CA THR A 76 4.68 -6.53 0.63
C THR A 76 4.32 -5.22 -0.05
N LEU A 77 5.27 -4.55 -0.71
CA LEU A 77 5.01 -3.32 -1.47
C LEU A 77 4.03 -3.57 -2.63
N LEU A 78 4.22 -4.66 -3.37
CA LEU A 78 3.28 -5.05 -4.42
C LEU A 78 1.90 -5.38 -3.87
N ALA A 79 1.81 -6.07 -2.73
CA ALA A 79 0.55 -6.37 -2.06
C ALA A 79 -0.16 -5.12 -1.53
N LEU A 80 0.59 -4.09 -1.14
CA LEU A 80 0.05 -2.78 -0.77
C LEU A 80 -0.39 -1.96 -1.99
N LEU A 81 0.29 -2.08 -3.12
CA LEU A 81 -0.07 -1.40 -4.38
C LEU A 81 -1.20 -2.11 -5.14
N ALA A 82 -1.34 -3.42 -4.99
CA ALA A 82 -2.37 -4.23 -5.62
C ALA A 82 -3.80 -3.72 -5.39
N PRO A 83 -4.24 -3.37 -4.16
CA PRO A 83 -5.57 -2.80 -3.94
C PRO A 83 -5.72 -1.41 -4.55
N LEU A 84 -4.66 -0.59 -4.63
CA LEU A 84 -4.69 0.71 -5.31
C LEU A 84 -4.93 0.54 -6.83
N LEU A 85 -4.19 -0.39 -7.46
CA LEU A 85 -4.39 -0.74 -8.88
C LEU A 85 -5.80 -1.29 -9.13
N GLY A 86 -6.30 -2.15 -8.24
CA GLY A 86 -7.66 -2.68 -8.30
C GLY A 86 -8.72 -1.58 -8.22
N LEU A 87 -8.56 -0.63 -7.29
CA LEU A 87 -9.46 0.52 -7.15
C LEU A 87 -9.51 1.37 -8.43
N VAL A 88 -8.34 1.69 -9.00
CA VAL A 88 -8.26 2.46 -10.25
C VAL A 88 -8.96 1.72 -11.40
N LEU A 89 -8.74 0.42 -11.53
CA LEU A 89 -9.40 -0.40 -12.56
C LEU A 89 -10.93 -0.42 -12.41
N VAL A 90 -11.43 -0.54 -11.17
CA VAL A 90 -12.88 -0.51 -10.89
C VAL A 90 -13.49 0.84 -11.26
N ILE A 91 -12.84 1.95 -10.88
CA ILE A 91 -13.31 3.30 -11.21
C ILE A 91 -13.35 3.52 -12.72
N VAL A 92 -12.29 3.14 -13.44
CA VAL A 92 -12.22 3.23 -14.91
C VAL A 92 -13.29 2.35 -15.55
N GLY A 93 -13.46 1.12 -15.05
CA GLY A 93 -14.49 0.19 -15.52
C GLY A 93 -15.90 0.73 -15.35
N MET A 94 -16.22 1.29 -14.17
CA MET A 94 -17.52 1.93 -13.90
C MET A 94 -17.75 3.14 -14.81
N ALA A 95 -16.73 3.98 -15.04
CA ALA A 95 -16.84 5.12 -15.95
C ALA A 95 -17.10 4.69 -17.40
N TYR A 96 -16.43 3.62 -17.85
CA TYR A 96 -16.61 3.07 -19.20
C TYR A 96 -18.00 2.44 -19.38
N ALA A 97 -18.45 1.66 -18.39
CA ALA A 97 -19.79 1.07 -18.37
C ALA A 97 -20.89 2.14 -18.36
N GLY A 98 -20.73 3.18 -17.53
CA GLY A 98 -21.64 4.32 -17.47
C GLY A 98 -21.75 5.06 -18.82
N LYS A 99 -20.61 5.33 -19.47
CA LYS A 99 -20.59 5.91 -20.82
C LYS A 99 -21.25 5.02 -21.87
N MET A 100 -21.08 3.70 -21.79
CA MET A 100 -21.69 2.76 -22.73
C MET A 100 -23.21 2.70 -22.58
N ILE A 101 -23.73 2.73 -21.35
CA ILE A 101 -25.17 2.74 -21.07
C ILE A 101 -25.79 4.08 -21.48
N ALA A 102 -25.12 5.20 -21.21
CA ALA A 102 -25.56 6.53 -21.64
C ALA A 102 -25.62 6.68 -23.18
N LYS A 103 -24.68 6.07 -23.91
CA LYS A 103 -24.71 6.00 -25.38
C LYS A 103 -25.82 5.11 -25.94
N ARG A 104 -26.30 4.11 -25.19
CA ARG A 104 -27.44 3.27 -25.61
C ARG A 104 -28.77 3.99 -25.43
N LYS A 105 -28.94 4.79 -24.37
CA LYS A 105 -30.17 5.57 -24.13
C LYS A 105 -30.43 6.67 -25.18
N SER A 106 -29.40 7.11 -25.91
CA SER A 106 -29.51 8.16 -26.94
C SER A 106 -29.98 7.67 -28.31
N LYS A 107 -30.18 6.35 -28.52
CA LYS A 107 -30.67 5.78 -29.79
C LYS A 107 -32.15 5.34 -29.76
N THR A 108 -32.87 5.52 -28.66
CA THR A 108 -34.29 5.11 -28.53
C THR A 108 -35.25 6.30 -28.50
N SER A 109 -34.92 7.41 -29.16
CA SER A 109 -35.93 8.41 -29.53
C SER A 109 -36.60 7.95 -30.83
N ILE A 110 -37.68 7.19 -30.67
CA ILE A 110 -38.62 6.82 -31.74
C ILE A 110 -39.06 8.12 -32.43
N PRO A 111 -38.86 8.30 -33.75
CA PRO A 111 -39.51 9.37 -34.49
C PRO A 111 -41.01 9.10 -34.46
N GLY A 112 -41.74 10.01 -33.80
CA GLY A 112 -43.19 9.99 -33.77
C GLY A 112 -43.77 10.01 -35.18
N SER A 113 -44.80 9.21 -35.34
CA SER A 113 -45.76 9.16 -36.44
C SER A 113 -46.26 10.54 -36.88
N GLY A 114 -46.21 10.77 -38.20
CA GLY A 114 -47.01 11.72 -38.96
C GLY A 114 -47.41 11.05 -40.26
#